data_AF-A0A350XUW5-F1
#
_entry.id   AF-A0A350XUW5-F1
#
_cell.length_a   1.000
_cell.length_b   1.000
_cell.length_c   1.000
_cell.angle_alpha   90.00
_cell.angle_beta   90.00
_cell.angle_gamma   90.00
#
_symmetry.space_group_name_H-M   'P 1'
#
loop_
_entity.id
_entity.type
_entity.pdbx_description
1 polymer ?
#
loop_
_entity_poly.entity_id
_entity_poly.type
_entity_poly.pdbx_seq_one_letter_code
_entity_poly.pdbx_strand_id
1 'polypeptide(L)' 'MVRGFGRALFIYGGKHISFAENFKAARKNRGMTQKELAERPDIDRSSIAKYENGNGLPHAKTLHKICEILDITIDSLFKE' A
#
# COMPACT_ATOMS: atom_id res chain seq x y z
N MET A 1 25.18 -6.33 18.40
CA MET A 1 23.87 -6.36 17.71
C MET A 1 23.43 -4.93 17.44
N VAL A 2 23.97 -4.29 16.40
CA VAL A 2 23.46 -2.99 15.92
C VAL A 2 22.68 -3.27 14.63
N ARG A 3 21.37 -3.43 14.76
CA ARG A 3 20.48 -3.46 13.59
C ARG A 3 20.24 -2.00 13.23
N GLY A 4 20.88 -1.56 12.15
CA GLY A 4 20.70 -0.21 11.60
C GLY A 4 19.22 0.06 11.34
N PHE A 5 18.65 0.99 12.08
CA PHE A 5 17.34 1.57 11.79
C PHE A 5 17.48 2.50 10.59
N GLY A 6 17.48 1.91 9.39
CA GLY A 6 17.34 2.64 8.15
C GLY A 6 15.91 3.15 7.99
N ARG A 7 15.61 4.33 8.53
CA ARG A 7 14.68 5.31 7.97
C ARG A 7 14.84 6.61 8.76
N ALA A 8 15.84 7.40 8.39
CA ALA A 8 15.82 8.82 8.65
C ALA A 8 14.59 9.40 7.94
N LEU A 9 13.52 9.63 8.69
CA LEU A 9 12.37 10.39 8.23
C LEU A 9 12.83 11.86 8.20
N PHE A 10 13.27 12.33 7.04
CA PHE A 10 13.54 13.74 6.82
C PHE A 10 12.20 14.48 6.87
N ILE A 11 11.89 15.07 8.02
CA ILE A 11 10.73 15.95 8.21
C ILE A 11 11.19 17.37 7.87
N TYR A 12 10.93 17.82 6.65
CA TYR A 12 10.81 19.25 6.31
C TYR A 12 9.63 19.42 5.34
N GLY A 13 8.53 20.01 5.83
CA GLY A 13 7.71 20.94 5.03
C GLY A 13 6.72 20.44 3.97
N GLY A 14 6.55 19.14 3.75
CA GLY A 14 5.52 18.64 2.82
C GLY A 14 5.35 17.14 2.98
N LYS A 15 4.16 16.67 3.33
CA LYS A 15 3.90 15.25 3.60
C LYS A 15 3.91 14.50 2.27
N HIS A 16 5.08 14.05 1.81
CA HIS A 16 5.16 13.20 0.61
C HIS A 16 4.56 11.84 0.95
N ILE A 17 3.27 11.64 0.65
CA ILE A 17 2.59 10.38 0.96
C ILE A 17 3.09 9.34 -0.03
N SER A 18 3.71 8.27 0.48
CA SER A 18 4.17 7.18 -0.37
C SER A 18 3.01 6.30 -0.84
N PHE A 19 3.17 5.60 -1.97
CA PHE A 19 2.22 4.57 -2.44
C PHE A 19 1.77 3.63 -1.31
N ALA A 20 2.72 3.20 -0.47
CA ALA A 20 2.46 2.30 0.65
C ALA A 20 1.45 2.88 1.65
N GLU A 21 1.57 4.18 1.94
CA GLU A 21 0.67 4.89 2.84
C GLU A 21 -0.71 5.11 2.21
N ASN A 22 -0.76 5.54 0.94
CA ASN A 22 -2.02 5.70 0.20
C ASN A 22 -2.78 4.38 0.09
N PHE A 23 -2.09 3.29 -0.24
CA PHE A 23 -2.69 1.96 -0.34
C PHE A 23 -3.25 1.48 1.00
N LYS A 24 -2.47 1.63 2.08
CA LYS A 24 -2.91 1.27 3.44
C LYS A 24 -4.10 2.12 3.90
N ALA A 25 -4.10 3.41 3.58
CA ALA A 25 -5.20 4.31 3.89
C ALA A 25 -6.46 3.92 3.14
N ALA A 26 -6.38 3.67 1.83
CA ALA A 26 -7.51 3.24 1.02
C ALA A 26 -8.14 1.93 1.53
N ARG A 27 -7.31 0.92 1.89
CA ARG A 27 -7.82 -0.32 2.49
C ARG A 27 -8.56 -0.07 3.80
N LYS A 28 -8.00 0.76 4.68
CA LYS A 28 -8.63 1.10 5.97
C LYS A 28 -9.92 1.89 5.79
N ASN A 29 -9.99 2.80 4.82
CA ASN A 29 -11.20 3.56 4.51
C ASN A 29 -12.35 2.66 4.03
N ARG A 30 -12.02 1.50 3.44
CA ARG A 30 -12.97 0.43 3.10
C ARG A 30 -13.36 -0.46 4.27
N GLY A 31 -12.81 -0.24 5.46
CA GLY A 31 -13.06 -1.07 6.64
C GLY A 31 -12.48 -2.49 6.53
N MET A 32 -11.60 -2.74 5.55
CA MET A 32 -11.06 -4.07 5.29
C MET A 32 -9.78 -4.34 6.07
N THR A 33 -9.60 -5.56 6.54
CA THR A 33 -8.33 -6.14 6.96
C THR A 33 -7.48 -6.56 5.76
N GLN A 34 -6.18 -6.80 5.97
CA GLN A 34 -5.32 -7.36 4.90
C GLN A 34 -5.79 -8.75 4.46
N LYS A 35 -6.42 -9.53 5.36
CA LYS A 35 -6.93 -10.86 5.04
C LYS A 35 -8.15 -10.75 4.13
N GLU A 36 -9.10 -9.88 4.44
CA GLU A 36 -10.30 -9.66 3.62
C GLU A 36 -9.95 -9.11 2.22
N LEU A 37 -8.98 -8.21 2.12
CA LEU A 37 -8.48 -7.76 0.82
C LEU A 37 -7.80 -8.91 0.02
N ALA A 38 -7.20 -9.87 0.70
CA ALA A 38 -6.58 -11.06 0.11
C ALA A 38 -7.56 -12.20 -0.21
N GLU A 39 -8.85 -12.06 0.08
CA GLU A 39 -9.84 -13.11 -0.25
C GLU A 39 -10.09 -13.24 -1.77
N ARG A 40 -9.57 -12.29 -2.55
CA ARG A 40 -9.69 -12.30 -4.01
C ARG A 40 -8.59 -13.15 -4.66
N PRO A 41 -8.90 -13.87 -5.74
CA PRO A 41 -7.92 -14.62 -6.49
C PRO A 41 -6.77 -13.73 -7.00
N ASP A 42 -5.54 -14.25 -6.89
CA ASP A 42 -4.28 -13.62 -7.33
C ASP A 42 -3.76 -12.46 -6.47
N ILE A 43 -4.23 -12.33 -5.22
CA ILE A 43 -3.67 -11.39 -4.24
C ILE A 43 -3.43 -12.12 -2.93
N ASP A 44 -2.16 -12.40 -2.61
CA ASP A 44 -1.83 -12.99 -1.31
C ASP A 44 -1.65 -11.91 -0.22
N ARG A 45 -2.02 -12.27 1.02
CA ARG A 45 -1.90 -11.36 2.18
C ARG A 45 -0.45 -10.88 2.38
N SER A 46 0.55 -11.71 2.06
CA SER A 46 1.95 -11.35 2.24
C SER A 46 2.40 -10.25 1.28
N SER A 47 1.87 -10.26 0.05
CA SER A 47 2.05 -9.20 -0.94
C SER A 47 1.43 -7.89 -0.48
N ILE A 48 0.19 -7.92 0.05
CA ILE A 48 -0.42 -6.72 0.66
C ILE A 48 0.46 -6.16 1.77
N ALA A 49 0.96 -7.01 2.67
CA ALA A 49 1.85 -6.56 3.74
C ALA A 49 3.17 -5.98 3.22
N LYS A 50 3.76 -6.56 2.15
CA LYS A 50 4.95 -6.00 1.49
C LYS A 50 4.66 -4.62 0.91
N TYR A 51 3.55 -4.45 0.21
CA TYR A 51 3.12 -3.20 -0.40
C TYR A 51 2.90 -2.11 0.65
N GLU A 52 2.17 -2.40 1.73
CA GLU A 52 1.89 -1.45 2.82
C GLU A 52 3.11 -1.06 3.64
N ASN A 53 4.19 -1.84 3.56
CA ASN A 53 5.46 -1.54 4.21
C ASN A 53 6.47 -0.88 3.25
N GLY A 54 6.11 -0.66 1.99
CA GLY A 54 6.99 -0.08 0.98
C GLY A 54 8.09 -1.02 0.48
N ASN A 55 7.95 -2.33 0.70
CA ASN A 55 8.93 -3.36 0.33
C ASN A 55 8.62 -3.99 -1.05
N GLY A 56 7.81 -3.34 -1.86
CA GLY A 56 7.45 -3.79 -3.20
C GLY A 56 6.23 -3.05 -3.75
N LEU A 57 5.96 -3.26 -5.04
CA LEU A 57 4.78 -2.74 -5.72
C LEU A 57 4.03 -3.88 -6.40
N PRO A 58 2.70 -3.79 -6.52
CA PRO A 58 1.94 -4.69 -7.35
C PRO A 58 2.28 -4.47 -8.83
N HIS A 59 2.26 -5.55 -9.60
CA HIS A 59 2.28 -5.46 -11.05
C HIS A 59 0.93 -4.94 -11.57
N ALA A 60 0.89 -4.46 -12.82
CA ALA A 60 -0.27 -3.78 -13.39
C ALA A 60 -1.60 -4.53 -13.18
N LYS A 61 -1.64 -5.84 -13.44
CA LYS A 61 -2.84 -6.67 -13.26
C LYS A 61 -3.34 -6.68 -11.80
N THR A 62 -2.45 -6.90 -10.83
CA THR A 62 -2.83 -6.84 -9.40
C THR A 62 -3.19 -5.43 -8.97
N LEU A 63 -2.51 -4.40 -9.49
CA LEU A 63 -2.81 -3.00 -9.19
C LEU A 63 -4.23 -2.64 -9.63
N HIS A 64 -4.64 -3.01 -10.85
CA HIS A 64 -6.01 -2.79 -11.34
C HIS A 64 -7.04 -3.49 -10.44
N LYS A 65 -6.81 -4.77 -10.10
CA LYS A 65 -7.70 -5.49 -9.18
C LYS A 65 -7.82 -4.83 -7.82
N ILE A 66 -6.70 -4.37 -7.26
CA ILE A 66 -6.70 -3.64 -5.98
C ILE A 66 -7.56 -2.38 -6.09
N CYS A 67 -7.42 -1.63 -7.19
CA CYS A 67 -8.20 -0.42 -7.43
C CYS A 67 -9.70 -0.72 -7.55
N GLU A 68 -10.09 -1.81 -8.23
CA GLU A 68 -11.49 -2.25 -8.31
C GLU A 68 -12.06 -2.63 -6.94
N ILE A 69 -11.32 -3.42 -6.14
CA ILE A 69 -11.78 -3.89 -4.82
C ILE A 69 -11.93 -2.72 -3.84
N LEU A 70 -10.96 -1.82 -3.86
CA LEU A 70 -10.96 -0.63 -3.02
C LEU A 70 -11.78 0.51 -3.63
N ASP A 71 -12.36 0.30 -4.82
CA ASP A 71 -13.09 1.26 -5.66
C ASP A 71 -12.48 2.68 -5.55
N ILE A 72 -11.24 2.74 -6.05
CA ILE A 72 -10.39 3.92 -6.17
C ILE A 72 -9.73 3.93 -7.56
N THR A 73 -9.11 5.04 -7.92
CA THR A 73 -8.28 5.15 -9.13
C THR A 73 -6.81 4.89 -8.83
N ILE A 74 -6.03 4.55 -9.87
CA ILE A 74 -4.57 4.43 -9.75
C ILE A 74 -3.97 5.77 -9.30
N ASP A 75 -4.45 6.90 -9.82
CA ASP A 75 -4.01 8.24 -9.41
C ASP A 75 -4.14 8.47 -7.91
N SER A 76 -5.20 7.93 -7.28
CA SER A 76 -5.37 8.02 -5.82
C SER A 76 -4.27 7.32 -5.03
N LEU A 77 -3.56 6.35 -5.62
CA LEU A 77 -2.46 5.62 -4.98
C LEU A 77 -1.11 6.34 -5.13
N PHE A 78 -0.95 7.19 -6.14
CA PHE A 78 0.32 7.84 -6.48
C PHE A 78 0.29 9.37 -6.38
N LYS A 79 -0.81 9.93 -5.84
CA LYS A 79 -0.94 11.38 -5.67
C LYS A 79 0.08 11.92 -4.66
N GLU A 80 0.78 12.98 -5.07
CA GLU A 80 1.73 13.77 -4.25
C GLU A 80 1.04 14.58 -3.16
#